data_AF-A0A9E3A176-F1
#
_entry.id   AF-A0A9E3A176-F1
#
_cell.length_a   1.000
_cell.length_b   1.000
_cell.length_c   1.000
_cell.angle_alpha   90.00
_cell.angle_beta   90.00
_cell.angle_gamma   90.00
#
_symmetry.space_group_name_H-M   'P 1'
#
loop_
_entity.id
_entity.type
_entity.pdbx_description
1 polymer ?
#
loop_
_entity_poly.entity_id
_entity_poly.type
_entity_poly.pdbx_seq_one_letter_code
_entity_poly.pdbx_strand_id
1 'polypeptide(L)'
;MKLYRWIALAALAACATSQRTTDDHVTVVWNRVEDVQTVCQNLSHSKEVFAIRGCSKWVDGFRAGERVCNIYVPTPRNEMDTQRFATLGHELMHCFDGNWHDRWGRMNPEETAAAGGTKKNAGAAASN
;
A
#
# COMPACT_ATOMS: atom_id res chain seq x y z
N MET A 1 15.42 -36.44 -44.81
CA MET A 1 14.79 -36.21 -43.49
C MET A 1 15.50 -35.04 -42.79
N LYS A 2 15.12 -33.80 -43.13
CA LYS A 2 15.80 -32.55 -42.72
C LYS A 2 14.78 -31.54 -42.15
N LEU A 3 14.00 -31.97 -41.16
CA LEU A 3 12.89 -31.14 -40.62
C LEU A 3 12.89 -30.96 -39.10
N TYR A 4 13.91 -31.44 -38.38
CA TYR A 4 13.94 -31.39 -36.91
C TYR A 4 14.85 -30.31 -36.33
N ARG A 5 15.54 -29.51 -37.16
CA ARG A 5 16.50 -28.49 -36.69
C ARG A 5 15.91 -27.11 -36.39
N TRP A 6 14.65 -26.87 -36.72
CA TRP A 6 14.04 -25.54 -36.59
C TRP A 6 13.10 -25.36 -35.40
N ILE A 7 12.81 -26.43 -34.64
CA ILE A 7 11.87 -26.36 -33.51
C ILE A 7 12.57 -25.89 -32.21
N ALA A 8 13.89 -26.07 -32.08
CA ALA A 8 14.61 -25.72 -30.85
C ALA A 8 14.82 -24.19 -30.65
N LEU A 9 14.71 -23.38 -31.70
CA LEU A 9 14.91 -21.92 -31.59
C LEU A 9 13.64 -21.15 -31.19
N ALA A 10 12.45 -21.74 -31.33
CA ALA A 10 11.20 -21.08 -30.95
C ALA A 10 10.93 -21.09 -29.44
N ALA A 11 11.53 -22.03 -28.70
CA ALA A 11 11.31 -22.17 -27.25
C ALA A 11 12.13 -21.19 -26.39
N LEU A 12 13.15 -20.54 -26.96
CA LEU A 12 14.02 -19.59 -26.24
C LEU A 12 13.57 -18.12 -26.36
N ALA A 13 12.69 -17.79 -27.30
CA ALA A 13 12.17 -16.43 -27.46
C ALA A 13 11.01 -16.10 -26.50
N ALA A 14 10.38 -17.10 -25.87
CA ALA A 14 9.29 -16.89 -24.93
C ALA A 14 9.76 -16.52 -23.50
N CYS A 15 11.05 -16.69 -23.18
CA CYS A 15 11.62 -16.36 -21.87
C CYS A 15 12.44 -15.06 -21.88
N ALA A 16 12.64 -14.44 -23.04
CA ALA A 16 13.38 -13.20 -23.19
C ALA A 16 12.42 -12.12 -23.67
N THR A 17 11.61 -11.61 -22.76
CA THR A 17 11.36 -10.18 -22.52
C THR A 17 10.09 -10.09 -21.68
N SER A 18 10.21 -10.30 -20.36
CA SER A 18 9.30 -9.60 -19.47
C SER A 18 9.70 -8.14 -19.62
N GLN A 19 9.00 -7.39 -20.48
CA GLN A 19 9.05 -5.94 -20.39
C GLN A 19 8.42 -5.65 -19.03
N ARG A 20 9.25 -5.58 -17.99
CA ARG A 20 8.98 -4.68 -16.89
C ARG A 20 8.72 -3.35 -17.58
N THR A 21 7.46 -2.97 -17.70
CA THR A 21 7.06 -1.69 -18.25
C THR A 21 7.82 -0.67 -17.45
N THR A 22 8.82 -0.06 -18.07
CA THR A 22 9.81 0.82 -17.44
C THR A 22 9.23 2.18 -17.08
N ASP A 23 7.93 2.25 -16.78
CA ASP A 23 7.19 3.47 -16.45
C ASP A 23 6.13 3.13 -15.40
N ASP A 24 6.53 2.55 -14.26
CA ASP A 24 5.71 2.58 -13.04
C ASP A 24 5.69 4.04 -12.50
N HIS A 25 5.14 4.95 -13.29
CA HIS A 25 4.88 6.32 -12.90
C HIS A 25 3.78 6.30 -11.84
N VAL A 26 4.17 6.40 -10.57
CA VAL A 26 3.24 6.56 -9.46
C VAL A 26 2.95 8.03 -9.26
N THR A 27 1.73 8.45 -9.60
CA THR A 27 1.23 9.78 -9.22
C THR A 27 0.65 9.71 -7.82
N VAL A 28 1.24 10.46 -6.88
CA VAL A 28 0.73 10.58 -5.52
C VAL A 28 0.07 11.95 -5.33
N VAL A 29 -1.19 11.95 -4.90
CA VAL A 29 -1.94 13.17 -4.60
C VAL A 29 -2.23 13.21 -3.11
N TRP A 30 -1.70 14.24 -2.43
CA TRP A 30 -2.03 14.48 -1.03
C TRP A 30 -3.24 15.41 -0.91
N ASN A 31 -4.35 14.84 -0.45
CA ASN A 31 -5.56 15.51 -0.06
C ASN A 31 -5.50 15.89 1.43
N ARG A 32 -5.48 17.19 1.71
CA ARG A 32 -5.47 17.73 3.07
C ARG A 32 -6.90 17.67 3.61
N VAL A 33 -7.10 16.93 4.69
CA VAL A 33 -8.43 16.75 5.29
C VAL A 33 -8.41 17.08 6.78
N GLU A 34 -9.47 17.69 7.28
CA GLU A 34 -9.62 17.96 8.71
C GLU A 34 -10.31 16.80 9.44
N ASP A 35 -11.39 16.28 8.88
CA ASP A 35 -12.10 15.11 9.40
C ASP A 35 -11.65 13.82 8.69
N VAL A 36 -10.48 13.34 9.12
CA VAL A 36 -9.87 12.11 8.58
C VAL A 36 -10.79 10.91 8.76
N GLN A 37 -11.43 10.78 9.93
CA GLN A 37 -12.22 9.61 10.27
C GLN A 37 -13.38 9.44 9.27
N THR A 38 -14.16 10.50 9.07
CA THR A 38 -15.31 10.47 8.16
C THR A 38 -14.88 10.23 6.72
N VAL A 39 -13.83 10.92 6.25
CA VAL A 39 -13.34 10.76 4.87
C VAL A 39 -12.87 9.33 4.64
N CYS A 40 -12.04 8.79 5.52
CA CYS A 40 -11.47 7.45 5.35
C CYS A 40 -12.51 6.33 5.47
N GLN A 41 -13.48 6.44 6.39
CA GLN A 41 -14.59 5.48 6.48
C GLN A 41 -15.47 5.50 5.23
N ASN A 42 -15.74 6.68 4.67
CA ASN A 42 -16.51 6.79 3.42
C ASN A 42 -15.76 6.16 2.24
N LEU A 43 -14.43 6.26 2.21
CA LEU A 43 -13.59 5.66 1.17
C LEU A 43 -13.44 4.14 1.29
N SER A 44 -13.41 3.60 2.51
CA SER A 44 -13.29 2.16 2.75
C SER A 44 -14.61 1.40 2.62
N HIS A 45 -15.75 2.12 2.63
CA HIS A 45 -17.09 1.54 2.76
C HIS A 45 -17.24 0.66 4.02
N SER A 46 -16.37 0.85 5.01
CA SER A 46 -16.30 0.10 6.25
C SER A 46 -16.28 1.06 7.43
N LYS A 47 -17.11 0.75 8.44
CA LYS A 47 -17.05 1.47 9.71
C LYS A 47 -15.93 0.89 10.55
N GLU A 48 -14.78 1.53 10.48
CA GLU A 48 -13.69 1.22 11.39
C GLU A 48 -14.03 1.68 12.81
N VAL A 49 -13.80 0.80 13.78
CA VAL A 49 -14.05 1.06 15.21
C VAL A 49 -12.86 1.72 15.91
N PHE A 50 -11.73 1.86 15.23
CA PHE A 50 -10.53 2.52 15.74
C PHE A 50 -10.36 3.93 15.16
N ALA A 51 -9.54 4.73 15.83
CA ALA A 51 -9.20 6.08 15.41
C ALA A 51 -8.24 6.02 14.21
N ILE A 52 -8.74 6.46 13.04
CA ILE A 52 -7.98 6.58 11.80
C ILE A 52 -7.20 7.89 11.83
N ARG A 53 -5.89 7.81 11.58
CA ARG A 53 -5.00 8.99 11.51
C ARG A 53 -4.74 9.46 10.10
N GLY A 54 -4.86 8.56 9.15
CA GLY A 54 -4.69 8.76 7.72
C GLY A 54 -5.26 7.58 6.95
N CYS A 55 -5.43 7.74 5.65
CA CYS A 55 -5.62 6.61 4.75
C CYS A 55 -5.08 6.96 3.36
N SER A 56 -4.75 5.92 2.60
CA SER A 56 -4.41 6.00 1.19
C SER A 56 -5.33 5.10 0.36
N LYS A 57 -5.65 5.55 -0.86
CA LYS A 57 -6.49 4.79 -1.79
C LYS A 57 -6.01 4.94 -3.21
N TRP A 58 -5.83 3.80 -3.88
CA TRP A 58 -5.58 3.74 -5.30
C TRP A 58 -6.86 3.93 -6.10
N VAL A 59 -6.77 4.74 -7.15
CA VAL A 59 -7.81 4.90 -8.17
C VAL A 59 -7.17 4.80 -9.55
N ASP A 60 -7.97 4.40 -10.54
CA ASP A 60 -7.52 4.44 -11.94
C ASP A 60 -7.37 5.89 -12.40
N GLY A 61 -6.29 6.18 -13.10
CA GLY A 61 -6.01 7.49 -13.68
C GLY A 61 -6.85 7.77 -14.93
N PHE A 62 -6.68 8.98 -15.49
CA PHE A 62 -7.41 9.38 -16.70
C PHE A 62 -6.93 8.64 -17.96
N ARG A 63 -5.70 8.12 -17.95
CA ARG A 63 -5.12 7.35 -19.05
C ARG A 63 -5.12 5.86 -18.73
N ALA A 64 -5.33 5.04 -19.76
CA ALA A 64 -5.28 3.58 -19.61
C ALA A 64 -3.90 3.14 -19.06
N GLY A 65 -3.91 2.39 -17.96
CA GLY A 65 -2.70 1.91 -17.27
C GLY A 65 -2.12 2.88 -16.25
N GLU A 66 -2.63 4.11 -16.14
CA GLU A 66 -2.23 5.05 -15.09
C GLU A 66 -2.96 4.69 -13.78
N ARG A 67 -2.22 4.69 -12.67
CA ARG A 67 -2.79 4.55 -11.33
C ARG A 67 -2.38 5.75 -10.49
N VAL A 68 -3.34 6.30 -9.75
CA VAL A 68 -3.11 7.44 -8.86
C VAL A 68 -3.35 6.98 -7.42
N CYS A 69 -2.37 7.21 -6.55
CA CYS A 69 -2.54 6.98 -5.12
C CYS A 69 -2.93 8.29 -4.43
N ASN A 70 -4.10 8.31 -3.80
CA ASN A 70 -4.59 9.45 -3.06
C ASN A 70 -4.34 9.25 -1.56
N ILE A 71 -3.66 10.19 -0.92
CA ILE A 71 -3.42 10.20 0.53
C ILE A 71 -4.35 11.22 1.18
N TYR A 72 -5.01 10.84 2.27
CA TYR A 72 -5.92 11.70 3.04
C TYR A 72 -5.40 11.82 4.47
N VAL A 73 -4.66 12.90 4.74
CA VAL A 73 -4.07 13.19 6.05
C VAL A 73 -4.14 14.69 6.34
N PRO A 74 -4.19 15.10 7.61
CA PRO A 74 -4.23 16.51 7.96
C PRO A 74 -2.88 17.19 7.71
N THR A 75 -2.92 18.46 7.31
CA THR A 75 -1.71 19.29 7.16
C THR A 75 -0.95 19.39 8.48
N PRO A 76 0.38 19.18 8.51
CA PRO A 76 1.20 19.53 9.67
C PRO A 76 0.95 20.98 10.10
N ARG A 77 0.79 21.23 11.39
CA ARG A 77 0.50 22.60 11.88
C ARG A 77 1.72 23.52 11.78
N ASN A 78 2.91 22.93 11.87
CA ASN A 78 4.22 23.58 11.74
C ASN A 78 5.30 22.49 11.54
N GLU A 79 6.56 22.89 11.37
CA GLU A 79 7.70 21.97 11.20
C GLU A 79 7.93 21.01 12.38
N MET A 80 7.45 21.34 13.58
CA MET A 80 7.59 20.52 14.78
C MET A 80 6.46 19.49 14.95
N ASP A 81 5.47 19.48 14.06
CA ASP A 81 4.35 18.53 14.08
C ASP A 81 4.78 17.16 13.51
N THR A 82 5.74 16.54 14.20
CA THR A 82 6.38 15.28 13.81
C THR A 82 5.37 14.15 13.64
N GLN A 83 4.28 14.16 14.41
CA GLN A 83 3.23 13.16 14.30
C GLN A 83 2.51 13.25 12.94
N ARG A 84 2.12 14.45 12.48
CA ARG A 84 1.45 14.58 11.17
C ARG A 84 2.40 14.31 10.01
N PHE A 85 3.68 14.68 10.14
CA PHE A 85 4.70 14.29 9.17
C PHE A 85 4.86 12.76 9.10
N ALA A 86 4.96 12.09 10.25
CA ALA A 86 5.06 10.64 10.31
C ALA A 86 3.83 9.95 9.70
N THR A 87 2.63 10.46 9.96
CA THR A 87 1.40 9.96 9.34
C THR A 87 1.43 10.13 7.82
N LEU A 88 1.82 11.30 7.30
CA LEU A 88 1.95 11.50 5.86
C LEU A 88 2.97 10.54 5.24
N GLY A 89 4.12 10.36 5.88
CA GLY A 89 5.14 9.40 5.44
C GLY A 89 4.64 7.96 5.47
N HIS A 90 3.89 7.57 6.51
CA HIS A 90 3.28 6.25 6.63
C HIS A 90 2.30 5.96 5.48
N GLU A 91 1.39 6.90 5.19
CA GLU A 91 0.45 6.74 4.07
C GLU A 91 1.15 6.77 2.70
N LEU A 92 2.24 7.52 2.58
CA LEU A 92 3.07 7.52 1.38
C LEU A 92 3.70 6.16 1.13
N MET A 93 4.16 5.46 2.18
CA MET A 93 4.70 4.11 2.03
C MET A 93 3.63 3.12 1.53
N HIS A 94 2.37 3.26 1.95
CA HIS A 94 1.28 2.45 1.41
C HIS A 94 1.05 2.64 -0.10
N CYS A 95 1.42 3.80 -0.65
CA CYS A 95 1.41 4.04 -2.09
C CYS A 95 2.57 3.37 -2.85
N PHE A 96 3.63 2.90 -2.18
CA PHE A 96 4.75 2.24 -2.85
C PHE A 96 4.77 0.74 -2.58
N ASP A 97 4.55 0.35 -1.33
CA ASP A 97 4.75 -1.03 -0.87
C ASP A 97 3.45 -1.75 -0.52
N GLY A 98 2.30 -1.07 -0.67
CA GLY A 98 0.98 -1.65 -0.40
C GLY A 98 0.61 -1.63 1.09
N ASN A 99 -0.42 -2.40 1.44
CA ASN A 99 -1.05 -2.33 2.76
C ASN A 99 -0.36 -3.27 3.76
N TRP A 100 0.22 -2.71 4.82
CA TRP A 100 0.93 -3.43 5.88
C TRP A 100 0.06 -3.77 7.10
N HIS A 101 -1.23 -3.41 7.07
CA HIS A 101 -2.15 -3.64 8.17
C HIS A 101 -3.31 -4.55 7.78
N ASP A 102 -3.75 -5.40 8.69
CA ASP A 102 -4.99 -6.16 8.54
C ASP A 102 -6.23 -5.26 8.69
N ARG A 103 -7.41 -5.83 8.46
CA ARG A 103 -8.71 -5.14 8.63
C ARG A 103 -9.00 -4.63 10.05
N TRP A 104 -8.12 -4.92 11.02
CA TRP A 104 -8.23 -4.49 12.41
C TRP A 104 -7.11 -3.49 12.78
N GLY A 105 -6.33 -3.03 11.80
CA GLY A 105 -5.22 -2.10 11.99
C GLY A 105 -3.95 -2.75 12.55
N ARG A 106 -3.88 -4.08 12.66
CA ARG A 106 -2.70 -4.79 13.17
C ARG A 106 -1.70 -4.95 12.04
N MET A 107 -0.41 -4.82 12.33
CA MET A 107 0.62 -5.09 11.33
C MET A 107 0.51 -6.54 10.85
N ASN A 108 0.61 -6.72 9.55
CA ASN A 108 0.62 -8.02 8.91
C ASN A 108 1.81 -8.86 9.46
N PRO A 109 1.70 -10.21 9.48
CA PRO A 109 2.69 -11.06 10.14
C PRO A 109 4.10 -10.97 9.53
N GLU A 110 4.19 -10.76 8.22
CA GLU A 110 5.43 -10.66 7.44
C GLU A 110 6.21 -9.37 7.77
N GLU A 111 5.53 -8.24 7.88
CA GLU A 111 6.11 -6.94 8.27
C GLU A 111 6.45 -6.92 9.75
N THR A 112 5.67 -7.61 10.59
CA THR A 112 6.00 -7.76 12.03
C THR A 112 7.34 -8.47 12.21
N ALA A 113 7.58 -9.52 11.42
CA ALA A 113 8.85 -10.25 11.43
C ALA A 113 10.01 -9.39 10.90
N ALA A 114 9.77 -8.61 9.83
CA ALA A 114 10.75 -7.69 9.28
C ALA A 114 11.13 -6.55 10.25
N ALA A 115 10.18 -6.09 11.07
CA ALA A 115 10.39 -5.10 12.12
C ALA A 115 11.12 -5.66 13.38
N GLY A 116 11.53 -6.93 13.36
CA GLY A 116 12.19 -7.58 14.50
C GLY A 116 11.25 -7.90 15.67
N GLY A 117 9.93 -7.88 15.45
CA GLY A 117 8.94 -8.18 16.46
C GLY A 117 8.77 -9.68 16.68
N THR A 118 9.10 -10.18 17.87
CA THR A 118 8.62 -11.50 18.31
C THR A 118 7.13 -11.41 18.61
N LYS A 119 6.33 -12.34 18.05
CA LYS A 119 4.90 -12.48 18.37
C LYS A 119 4.73 -12.56 19.89
N LYS A 120 4.27 -11.47 20.53
CA LYS A 120 3.64 -11.59 21.84
C LYS A 120 2.30 -12.26 21.59
N ASN A 121 2.21 -13.54 21.94
CA ASN A 121 0.97 -14.29 21.98
C ASN A 121 -0.08 -13.46 22.74
N ALA A 122 -1.05 -12.91 22.02
CA ALA A 122 -2.28 -12.39 22.60
C ALA A 122 -3.10 -13.59 23.07
N GLY A 123 -2.77 -14.09 24.25
CA GLY A 123 -3.36 -15.29 24.83
C GLY A 123 -3.20 -15.30 26.35
N ALA A 124 -3.92 -14.41 27.02
CA ALA A 124 -4.42 -14.55 28.39
C ALA A 124 -5.21 -13.28 28.74
N ALA A 125 -6.44 -13.17 28.23
CA ALA A 125 -7.40 -12.29 28.87
C ALA A 125 -7.82 -12.99 30.17
N ALA A 126 -7.47 -12.36 31.29
CA ALA A 126 -7.88 -12.75 32.61
C ALA A 126 -9.41 -12.77 32.70
N SER A 127 -9.94 -13.89 33.18
CA SER A 127 -11.25 -13.99 33.80
C SER A 127 -11.32 -13.08 35.03
N ASN A 128 -12.29 -12.19 35.05
CA ASN A 128 -12.96 -11.70 36.25
C ASN A 128 -14.44 -11.54 35.93
#